data_AF-A0A2N3AHE3-F1
#
_entry.id   AF-A0A2N3AHE3-F1
#
_cell.length_a   1.000
_cell.length_b   1.000
_cell.length_c   1.000
_cell.angle_alpha   90.00
_cell.angle_beta   90.00
_cell.angle_gamma   90.00
#
_symmetry.space_group_name_H-M   'P 1'
#
loop_
_entity.id
_entity.type
_entity.pdbx_description
1 polymer ?
#
loop_
_entity_poly.entity_id
_entity_poly.type
_entity_poly.pdbx_seq_one_letter_code
_entity_poly.pdbx_strand_id
1 'polypeptide(L)'
;IINNPLDGFSKEVAYNKAVEQIERIIAQIKKPLSLEELKKKGRKNNRRDNNILKSNVTREEFIEKVKRAKEYILAGDIFQVVLSQCLTRKTGLHPFEVYRSLRSLNPSPYMYYLNFGEIQVVGASPEPLVRLTEELVEVKPIAGTRPRGKTEMEDIELEKEMLKDEKERAEHTMLVDLARNDLGRVCCPGTVKVSTFMKVEKFSHVMHLVSEVEGKIQPEKDAFDVLEACFPAGTVSGAPKVRAMEIIDELEANGRGAYAGSIGYIAFNQNMDTCITIRTIIFKRNQAYIQAGAGIVADSIPEVEYKETLNKSMALLKAIDLAENS
;
A
#
# COMPACT_ATOMS: atom_id res chain seq x y z
N ILE A 1 -4.22 -29.28 -9.73
CA ILE A 1 -3.29 -29.07 -10.87
C ILE A 1 -1.92 -28.82 -10.26
N ILE A 2 -1.01 -29.80 -10.29
CA ILE A 2 0.39 -29.57 -9.93
C ILE A 2 1.02 -28.92 -11.15
N ASN A 3 1.32 -27.62 -11.07
CA ASN A 3 2.03 -26.94 -12.13
C ASN A 3 3.44 -27.53 -12.15
N ASN A 4 3.78 -28.30 -13.19
CA ASN A 4 5.11 -28.84 -13.40
C ASN A 4 5.91 -27.74 -14.12
N PRO A 5 6.73 -26.92 -13.45
CA PRO A 5 7.50 -25.87 -14.11
C PRO A 5 8.75 -26.45 -14.80
N LEU A 6 8.79 -27.77 -14.97
CA LEU A 6 9.91 -28.54 -15.45
C LEU A 6 9.54 -29.11 -16.81
N ASP A 7 9.56 -28.25 -17.82
CA ASP A 7 9.71 -28.68 -19.21
C ASP A 7 10.87 -29.69 -19.28
N GLY A 8 10.58 -30.92 -19.72
CA GLY A 8 11.58 -31.95 -20.02
C GLY A 8 11.87 -33.00 -18.94
N PHE A 9 11.21 -33.01 -17.77
CA PHE A 9 11.38 -34.08 -16.77
C PHE A 9 10.22 -35.08 -16.78
N SER A 10 10.51 -36.37 -16.55
CA SER A 10 9.45 -37.37 -16.32
C SER A 10 8.67 -37.04 -15.04
N LYS A 11 7.41 -37.47 -14.97
CA LYS A 11 6.54 -37.27 -13.78
C LYS A 11 7.23 -37.73 -12.49
N GLU A 12 7.95 -38.84 -12.57
CA GLU A 12 8.70 -39.41 -11.45
C GLU A 12 9.84 -38.50 -10.98
N VAL A 13 10.61 -37.92 -11.90
CA VAL A 13 11.68 -36.99 -11.53
C VAL A 13 11.12 -35.70 -10.92
N ALA A 14 10.03 -35.16 -11.48
CA ALA A 14 9.37 -33.98 -10.91
C ALA A 14 8.83 -34.25 -9.50
N TYR A 15 8.20 -35.41 -9.29
CA TYR A 15 7.72 -35.85 -7.98
C TYR A 15 8.87 -35.97 -6.97
N ASN A 16 9.94 -36.68 -7.32
CA ASN A 16 11.09 -36.89 -6.43
C ASN A 16 11.77 -35.56 -6.05
N LYS A 17 11.89 -34.62 -6.99
CA LYS A 17 12.39 -33.26 -6.69
C LYS A 17 11.51 -32.49 -5.71
N ALA A 18 10.18 -32.60 -5.85
CA ALA A 18 9.26 -31.95 -4.93
C ALA A 18 9.37 -32.54 -3.52
N VAL A 19 9.49 -33.87 -3.40
CA VAL A 19 9.72 -34.56 -2.12
C VAL A 19 11.03 -34.09 -1.49
N GLU A 20 12.14 -34.07 -2.23
CA GLU A 20 13.44 -33.60 -1.74
C GLU A 20 13.37 -32.14 -1.24
N GLN A 21 12.67 -31.27 -1.96
CA GLN A 21 12.46 -29.88 -1.54
C GLN A 21 11.67 -29.79 -0.24
N ILE A 22 10.59 -30.57 -0.10
CA ILE A 22 9.79 -30.64 1.12
C ILE A 22 10.64 -31.13 2.30
N GLU A 23 11.39 -32.21 2.12
CA GLU A 23 12.28 -32.77 3.16
C GLU A 23 13.36 -31.78 3.58
N ARG A 24 13.94 -31.05 2.63
CA ARG A 24 14.91 -29.98 2.91
C ARG A 24 14.30 -28.87 3.77
N ILE A 25 13.07 -28.44 3.46
CA ILE A 25 12.36 -27.41 4.24
C ILE A 25 12.04 -27.95 5.65
N ILE A 26 11.56 -29.19 5.77
CA ILE A 26 11.30 -29.84 7.07
C ILE A 26 12.58 -29.87 7.91
N ALA A 27 13.70 -30.26 7.31
CA ALA A 27 15.00 -30.29 7.99
C ALA A 27 15.44 -28.89 8.43
N GLN A 28 15.15 -27.84 7.67
CA GLN A 28 15.43 -26.46 8.06
C GLN A 28 14.56 -25.98 9.23
N ILE A 29 13.25 -26.24 9.19
CA ILE A 29 12.31 -25.85 10.25
C ILE A 29 12.65 -26.54 11.58
N LYS A 30 13.12 -27.79 11.54
CA LYS A 30 13.51 -28.56 12.75
C LYS A 30 14.82 -28.10 13.38
N LYS A 31 15.64 -27.29 12.69
CA LYS A 31 16.91 -26.81 13.28
C LYS A 31 16.61 -25.80 14.39
N PRO A 32 17.25 -25.93 15.56
CA PRO A 32 17.10 -24.95 16.62
C PRO A 32 17.61 -23.59 16.14
N LEU A 33 16.81 -22.54 16.36
CA LEU A 33 17.21 -21.16 16.11
C LEU A 33 18.07 -20.67 17.27
N SER A 34 19.33 -20.36 16.99
CA SER A 34 20.19 -19.69 17.98
C SER A 34 19.85 -18.20 18.05
N LEU A 35 19.32 -17.77 19.19
CA LEU A 35 19.10 -16.34 19.48
C LEU A 35 20.41 -15.54 19.45
N GLU A 36 21.55 -16.18 19.72
CA GLU A 36 22.87 -15.53 19.62
C GLU A 36 23.31 -15.30 18.17
N GLU A 37 23.00 -16.24 17.26
CA GLU A 37 23.32 -16.08 15.83
C GLU A 37 22.47 -14.97 15.18
N LEU A 38 21.21 -14.84 15.60
CA LEU A 38 20.34 -13.73 15.18
C LEU A 38 20.90 -12.38 15.63
N LYS A 39 21.32 -12.26 16.89
CA LYS A 39 21.96 -11.03 17.42
C LYS A 39 23.31 -10.73 16.78
N LYS A 40 24.11 -11.75 16.43
CA LYS A 40 25.42 -11.58 15.77
C LYS A 40 25.29 -11.15 14.30
N LYS A 41 24.22 -11.54 13.60
CA LYS A 41 23.94 -11.09 12.22
C LYS A 41 23.40 -9.65 12.16
N GLY A 42 22.57 -9.24 13.13
CA GLY A 42 22.06 -7.86 13.20
C GLY A 42 23.11 -6.80 13.60
N ARG A 43 24.21 -7.20 14.23
CA ARG A 43 25.25 -6.29 14.78
C ARG A 43 26.45 -6.01 13.87
N LYS A 44 26.55 -6.62 12.69
CA LYS A 44 27.66 -6.36 11.77
C LYS A 44 27.32 -5.19 10.85
N ASN A 45 27.91 -4.03 11.17
CA ASN A 45 27.83 -2.72 10.46
C ASN A 45 26.61 -1.88 10.87
N ASN A 46 26.69 -0.60 11.22
CA ASN A 46 27.80 0.34 11.35
C ASN A 46 27.32 1.49 12.25
N ARG A 47 28.28 2.27 12.74
CA ARG A 47 28.11 3.54 13.48
C ARG A 47 27.06 4.44 12.83
N ARG A 48 26.47 5.34 13.64
CA ARG A 48 25.63 6.49 13.26
C ARG A 48 26.29 7.31 12.13
N ASP A 49 26.23 6.82 10.89
CA ASP A 49 26.51 7.63 9.72
C ASP A 49 25.42 8.69 9.70
N ASN A 50 25.81 9.97 9.73
CA ASN A 50 24.93 11.13 9.86
C ASN A 50 23.55 10.86 9.24
N ASN A 51 22.53 10.75 10.09
CA ASN A 51 21.11 10.47 9.80
C ASN A 51 20.46 11.60 8.96
N ILE A 52 21.09 11.98 7.85
CA ILE A 52 20.62 13.03 6.98
C ILE A 52 19.52 12.43 6.13
N LEU A 53 18.29 12.68 6.58
CA LEU A 53 17.09 12.48 5.79
C LEU A 53 17.09 13.52 4.67
N LYS A 54 17.03 13.06 3.43
CA LYS A 54 16.93 13.93 2.25
C LYS A 54 15.55 13.76 1.62
N SER A 55 14.89 14.85 1.27
CA SER A 55 13.71 14.79 0.40
C SER A 55 14.13 15.05 -1.05
N ASN A 56 13.39 14.47 -1.99
CA ASN A 56 13.53 14.76 -3.43
C ASN A 56 12.91 16.12 -3.82
N VAL A 57 12.20 16.77 -2.90
CA VAL A 57 11.54 18.06 -3.11
C VAL A 57 11.65 18.90 -1.84
N THR A 58 11.83 20.21 -1.99
CA THR A 58 11.80 21.14 -0.86
C THR A 58 10.36 21.39 -0.39
N ARG A 59 10.20 21.95 0.81
CA ARG A 59 8.89 22.30 1.35
C ARG A 59 8.19 23.33 0.45
N GLU A 60 8.94 24.33 0.00
CA GLU A 60 8.44 25.43 -0.82
C GLU A 60 7.98 24.91 -2.19
N GLU A 61 8.76 24.04 -2.83
CA GLU A 61 8.38 23.40 -4.09
C GLU A 61 7.14 22.51 -3.93
N PHE A 62 7.02 21.74 -2.84
CA PHE A 62 5.83 20.92 -2.61
C PHE A 62 4.58 21.78 -2.43
N ILE A 63 4.68 22.85 -1.64
CA ILE A 63 3.59 23.83 -1.45
C ILE A 63 3.15 24.41 -2.80
N GLU A 64 4.09 24.75 -3.68
CA GLU A 64 3.77 25.30 -4.99
C GLU A 64 3.08 24.28 -5.90
N LYS A 65 3.52 23.01 -5.87
CA LYS A 65 2.82 21.92 -6.56
C LYS A 65 1.39 21.74 -6.07
N VAL A 66 1.14 21.86 -4.76
CA VAL A 66 -0.22 21.79 -4.21
C VAL A 66 -1.08 22.95 -4.73
N LYS A 67 -0.55 24.18 -4.77
CA LYS A 67 -1.30 25.32 -5.34
C LYS A 67 -1.65 25.10 -6.81
N ARG A 68 -0.69 24.60 -7.61
CA ARG A 68 -0.92 24.29 -9.03
C ARG A 68 -1.92 23.16 -9.22
N ALA A 69 -1.88 22.12 -8.39
CA ALA A 69 -2.92 21.08 -8.38
C ALA A 69 -4.31 21.67 -8.08
N LYS A 70 -4.41 22.66 -7.18
CA LYS A 70 -5.67 23.35 -6.92
C LYS A 70 -6.15 24.19 -8.10
N GLU A 71 -5.26 24.77 -8.90
CA GLU A 71 -5.64 25.46 -10.13
C GLU A 71 -6.33 24.50 -11.12
N TYR A 72 -5.81 23.29 -11.29
CA TYR A 72 -6.46 22.24 -12.09
C TYR A 72 -7.85 21.86 -11.55
N ILE A 73 -7.99 21.78 -10.22
CA ILE A 73 -9.28 21.49 -9.59
C ILE A 73 -10.28 22.63 -9.83
N LEU A 74 -9.86 23.88 -9.66
CA LEU A 74 -10.70 25.06 -9.87
C LEU A 74 -11.09 25.26 -11.34
N ALA A 75 -10.24 24.83 -12.28
CA ALA A 75 -10.55 24.81 -13.70
C ALA A 75 -11.53 23.69 -14.09
N GLY A 76 -11.77 22.72 -13.21
CA GLY A 76 -12.67 21.59 -13.44
C GLY A 76 -12.02 20.39 -14.14
N ASP A 77 -10.68 20.35 -14.23
CA ASP A 77 -9.96 19.23 -14.87
C ASP A 77 -10.06 17.94 -14.03
N ILE A 78 -10.02 18.09 -12.70
CA ILE A 78 -10.03 17.01 -11.73
C ILE A 78 -10.81 17.43 -10.48
N PHE A 79 -11.35 16.44 -9.76
CA PHE A 79 -11.87 16.62 -8.41
C PHE A 79 -10.78 16.50 -7.35
N GLN A 80 -9.83 15.60 -7.59
CA GLN A 80 -8.74 15.28 -6.68
C GLN A 80 -7.50 14.79 -7.43
N VAL A 81 -6.32 15.11 -6.91
CA VAL A 81 -5.04 14.50 -7.30
C VAL A 81 -4.20 14.22 -6.07
N VAL A 82 -3.47 13.10 -6.06
CA VAL A 82 -2.61 12.71 -4.94
C VAL A 82 -1.18 13.01 -5.31
N LEU A 83 -0.57 14.00 -4.65
CA LEU A 83 0.84 14.35 -4.84
C LEU A 83 1.71 13.73 -3.74
N SER A 84 2.95 13.37 -4.09
CA SER A 84 3.85 12.65 -3.20
C SER A 84 5.26 13.21 -3.17
N GLN A 85 6.00 12.85 -2.12
CA GLN A 85 7.43 13.10 -1.99
C GLN A 85 8.16 11.86 -1.47
N CYS A 86 9.42 11.73 -1.85
CA CYS A 86 10.28 10.62 -1.48
C CYS A 86 11.40 11.08 -0.54
N LEU A 87 11.40 10.51 0.66
CA LEU A 87 12.44 10.67 1.65
C LEU A 87 13.47 9.55 1.50
N THR A 88 14.74 9.92 1.49
CA THR A 88 15.87 9.00 1.37
C THR A 88 16.72 9.06 2.62
N ARG A 89 17.03 7.91 3.20
CA ARG A 89 17.92 7.76 4.35
C ARG A 89 18.97 6.70 4.05
N LYS A 90 20.25 7.02 4.29
CA LYS A 90 21.31 6.01 4.28
C LYS A 90 21.14 5.10 5.48
N THR A 91 21.26 3.80 5.28
CA THR A 91 21.21 2.83 6.36
C THR A 91 22.02 1.58 6.01
N GLY A 92 22.77 1.08 6.99
CA GLY A 92 23.49 -0.18 6.89
C GLY A 92 22.70 -1.38 7.44
N LEU A 93 21.46 -1.16 7.89
CA LEU A 93 20.63 -2.20 8.47
C LEU A 93 20.26 -3.27 7.45
N HIS A 94 20.16 -4.50 7.94
CA HIS A 94 19.49 -5.55 7.19
C HIS A 94 17.97 -5.27 7.15
N PRO A 95 17.33 -5.17 5.97
CA PRO A 95 15.92 -4.73 5.87
C PRO A 95 14.92 -5.59 6.64
N PHE A 96 15.21 -6.87 6.84
CA PHE A 96 14.38 -7.75 7.67
C PHE A 96 14.26 -7.29 9.14
N GLU A 97 15.27 -6.63 9.71
CA GLU A 97 15.16 -6.06 11.06
C GLU A 97 14.17 -4.90 11.08
N VAL A 98 14.15 -4.09 10.02
CA VAL A 98 13.17 -3.00 9.88
C VAL A 98 11.76 -3.56 9.72
N TYR A 99 11.59 -4.66 8.97
CA TYR A 99 10.30 -5.37 8.89
C TYR A 99 9.79 -5.82 10.27
N ARG A 100 10.67 -6.36 11.12
CA ARG A 100 10.31 -6.77 12.48
C ARG A 100 9.86 -5.59 13.32
N SER A 101 10.62 -4.49 13.31
CA SER A 101 10.26 -3.25 14.00
C SER A 101 8.93 -2.68 13.49
N LEU A 102 8.72 -2.68 12.18
CA LEU A 102 7.49 -2.18 11.56
C LEU A 102 6.27 -3.02 11.96
N ARG A 103 6.42 -4.36 11.98
CA ARG A 103 5.36 -5.28 12.42
C ARG A 103 4.93 -5.04 13.87
N SER A 104 5.87 -4.68 14.75
CA SER A 104 5.58 -4.37 16.14
C SER A 104 4.94 -2.98 16.32
N LEU A 105 5.38 -1.99 15.53
CA LEU A 105 4.90 -0.61 15.65
C LEU A 105 3.54 -0.37 14.98
N ASN A 106 3.33 -0.93 13.79
CA ASN A 106 2.17 -0.64 12.96
C ASN A 106 1.66 -1.90 12.24
N PRO A 107 1.13 -2.89 12.98
CA PRO A 107 0.54 -4.08 12.37
C PRO A 107 -0.61 -3.66 11.44
N SER A 108 -0.56 -4.13 10.20
CA SER A 108 -1.53 -3.82 9.15
C SER A 108 -2.05 -5.11 8.49
N PRO A 109 -3.20 -5.08 7.78
CA PRO A 109 -3.73 -6.26 7.10
C PRO A 109 -2.74 -6.88 6.11
N TYR A 110 -1.91 -6.04 5.46
CA TYR A 110 -0.90 -6.48 4.50
C TYR A 110 0.51 -6.16 5.00
N MET A 111 1.20 -7.18 5.50
CA MET A 111 2.60 -7.10 5.91
C MET A 111 3.45 -7.90 4.94
N TYR A 112 4.53 -7.32 4.42
CA TYR A 112 5.39 -8.01 3.47
C TYR A 112 6.87 -7.67 3.62
N TYR A 113 7.69 -8.69 3.36
CA TYR A 113 9.12 -8.60 3.16
C TYR A 113 9.46 -9.35 1.87
N LEU A 114 9.82 -8.62 0.82
CA LEU A 114 10.19 -9.18 -0.47
C LEU A 114 11.69 -8.95 -0.69
N ASN A 115 12.42 -10.03 -0.97
CA ASN A 115 13.86 -9.98 -1.21
C ASN A 115 14.16 -10.33 -2.66
N PHE A 116 14.40 -9.32 -3.49
CA PHE A 116 14.79 -9.46 -4.89
C PHE A 116 16.32 -9.29 -5.08
N GLY A 117 17.11 -9.60 -4.05
CA GLY A 117 18.56 -9.43 -4.07
C GLY A 117 18.97 -7.98 -3.79
N GLU A 118 19.36 -7.23 -4.82
CA GLU A 118 19.80 -5.83 -4.66
C GLU A 118 18.68 -4.87 -4.21
N ILE A 119 17.43 -5.27 -4.44
CA ILE A 119 16.24 -4.54 -4.04
C ILE A 119 15.49 -5.38 -3.03
N GLN A 120 15.23 -4.79 -1.86
CA GLN A 120 14.37 -5.39 -0.84
C GLN A 120 13.24 -4.43 -0.52
N VAL A 121 12.05 -4.99 -0.30
CA VAL A 121 10.82 -4.23 -0.07
C VAL A 121 10.24 -4.65 1.27
N VAL A 122 10.01 -3.66 2.15
CA VAL A 122 9.43 -3.86 3.48
C VAL A 122 8.20 -2.99 3.58
N GLY A 123 7.04 -3.52 3.93
CA GLY A 123 5.85 -2.69 4.07
C GLY A 123 4.79 -3.25 4.99
N ALA A 124 3.89 -2.34 5.36
CA ALA A 124 2.74 -2.55 6.23
C ALA A 124 1.56 -1.75 5.65
N SER A 125 1.01 -2.23 4.52
CA SER A 125 -0.04 -1.52 3.81
C SER A 125 -1.38 -1.68 4.53
N PRO A 126 -2.10 -0.57 4.79
CA PRO A 126 -3.42 -0.62 5.40
C PRO A 126 -4.53 -0.94 4.38
N GLU A 127 -4.26 -0.82 3.08
CA GLU A 127 -5.30 -0.69 2.07
C GLU A 127 -5.17 -1.76 0.97
N PRO A 128 -6.21 -2.60 0.77
CA PRO A 128 -6.27 -3.52 -0.37
C PRO A 128 -6.42 -2.73 -1.68
N LEU A 129 -5.86 -3.26 -2.78
CA LEU A 129 -6.14 -2.73 -4.11
C LEU A 129 -7.36 -3.45 -4.69
N VAL A 130 -7.22 -4.76 -4.90
CA VAL A 130 -8.27 -5.63 -5.45
C VAL A 130 -8.00 -7.08 -5.06
N ARG A 131 -9.09 -7.82 -4.84
CA ARG A 131 -9.09 -9.26 -4.59
C ARG A 131 -9.95 -9.97 -5.62
N LEU A 132 -9.51 -11.15 -6.05
CA LEU A 132 -10.28 -12.10 -6.84
C LEU A 132 -10.31 -13.43 -6.09
N THR A 133 -11.49 -13.87 -5.67
CA THR A 133 -11.70 -15.19 -5.07
C THR A 133 -12.68 -15.97 -5.92
N GLU A 134 -12.19 -17.01 -6.59
CA GLU A 134 -12.94 -17.75 -7.60
C GLU A 134 -13.46 -16.81 -8.71
N GLU A 135 -14.75 -16.51 -8.73
CA GLU A 135 -15.36 -15.59 -9.70
C GLU A 135 -15.70 -14.21 -9.10
N LEU A 136 -15.45 -13.98 -7.81
CA LEU A 136 -15.81 -12.75 -7.12
C LEU A 136 -14.63 -11.78 -7.08
N VAL A 137 -14.81 -10.61 -7.71
CA VAL A 137 -13.90 -9.47 -7.65
C VAL A 137 -14.37 -8.51 -6.57
N GLU A 138 -13.48 -8.11 -5.67
CA GLU A 138 -13.77 -7.23 -4.54
C GLU A 138 -12.76 -6.07 -4.47
N VAL A 139 -13.27 -4.86 -4.31
CA VAL A 139 -12.50 -3.66 -3.98
C VAL A 139 -13.09 -3.04 -2.73
N LYS A 140 -12.23 -2.58 -1.82
CA LYS A 140 -12.64 -2.01 -0.54
C LYS A 140 -12.15 -0.56 -0.42
N PRO A 141 -12.92 0.43 -0.95
CA PRO A 141 -12.58 1.83 -0.79
C PRO A 141 -12.55 2.23 0.68
N ILE A 142 -11.49 2.96 1.06
CA ILE A 142 -11.29 3.50 2.41
C ILE A 142 -11.08 5.01 2.29
N ALA A 143 -11.86 5.79 3.02
CA ALA A 143 -11.72 7.23 3.11
C ALA A 143 -12.12 7.73 4.50
N GLY A 144 -11.78 8.97 4.80
CA GLY A 144 -12.01 9.57 6.11
C GLY A 144 -11.19 8.93 7.21
N THR A 145 -10.59 9.76 8.05
CA THR A 145 -9.80 9.27 9.20
C THR A 145 -10.19 10.05 10.43
N ARG A 146 -10.50 9.33 11.51
CA ARG A 146 -10.56 9.89 12.86
C ARG A 146 -9.64 9.10 13.79
N PRO A 147 -8.98 9.74 14.78
CA PRO A 147 -8.29 9.00 15.83
C PRO A 147 -9.29 8.17 16.63
N ARG A 148 -8.83 7.12 17.32
CA ARG A 148 -9.66 6.44 18.32
C ARG A 148 -9.90 7.34 19.53
N GLY A 149 -11.11 7.30 20.08
CA GLY A 149 -11.44 8.02 21.31
C GLY A 149 -10.62 7.52 22.50
N LYS A 150 -10.29 8.40 23.44
CA LYS A 150 -9.64 8.00 24.70
C LYS A 150 -10.60 7.27 25.64
N THR A 151 -11.91 7.46 25.42
CA THR A 151 -12.99 6.76 26.11
C THR A 151 -13.97 6.17 25.11
N GLU A 152 -14.77 5.19 25.53
CA GLU A 152 -15.80 4.59 24.68
C GLU A 152 -16.84 5.62 24.20
N MET A 153 -17.24 6.55 25.07
CA MET A 153 -18.15 7.64 24.71
C MET A 153 -17.56 8.57 23.65
N GLU A 154 -16.30 8.99 23.82
CA GLU A 154 -15.59 9.79 22.81
C GLU A 154 -15.44 9.03 21.49
N ASP A 155 -15.18 7.73 21.53
CA ASP A 155 -15.06 6.88 20.33
C ASP A 155 -16.39 6.79 19.55
N ILE A 156 -17.51 6.70 20.26
CA ILE A 156 -18.87 6.73 19.66
C ILE A 156 -19.21 8.11 19.09
N GLU A 157 -18.77 9.18 19.75
CA GLU A 157 -18.97 10.56 19.27
C GLU A 157 -18.19 10.80 17.98
N LEU A 158 -16.91 10.41 17.93
CA LEU A 158 -16.06 10.50 16.74
C LEU A 158 -16.61 9.66 15.58
N GLU A 159 -17.15 8.48 15.86
CA GLU A 159 -17.83 7.64 14.88
C GLU A 159 -19.07 8.34 14.28
N LYS A 160 -19.91 8.92 15.14
CA LYS A 160 -21.11 9.67 14.71
C LYS A 160 -20.76 10.96 13.97
N GLU A 161 -19.70 11.64 14.37
CA GLU A 161 -19.18 12.83 13.68
C GLU A 161 -18.73 12.46 12.27
N MET A 162 -17.90 11.42 12.13
CA MET A 162 -17.39 10.96 10.83
C MET A 162 -18.51 10.55 9.87
N LEU A 163 -19.57 9.88 10.37
CA LEU A 163 -20.74 9.51 9.58
C LEU A 163 -21.60 10.70 9.15
N LYS A 164 -21.46 11.87 9.78
CA LYS A 164 -22.20 13.09 9.48
C LYS A 164 -21.38 14.12 8.71
N ASP A 165 -20.06 13.94 8.62
CA ASP A 165 -19.18 14.83 7.88
C ASP A 165 -19.49 14.75 6.38
N GLU A 166 -20.16 15.79 5.87
CA GLU A 166 -20.61 15.84 4.47
C GLU A 166 -19.43 15.82 3.49
N LYS A 167 -18.28 16.38 3.88
CA LYS A 167 -17.07 16.40 3.06
C LYS A 167 -16.51 14.99 2.90
N GLU A 168 -16.29 14.30 4.03
CA GLU A 168 -15.72 12.94 4.04
C GLU A 168 -16.65 11.95 3.32
N ARG A 169 -17.97 12.12 3.47
CA ARG A 169 -18.96 11.32 2.73
C ARG A 169 -18.91 11.55 1.23
N ALA A 170 -18.76 12.80 0.79
CA ALA A 170 -18.67 13.13 -0.62
C ALA A 170 -17.41 12.51 -1.25
N GLU A 171 -16.25 12.65 -0.59
CA GLU A 171 -15.00 12.03 -1.02
C GLU A 171 -15.11 10.50 -1.07
N HIS A 172 -15.67 9.89 -0.03
CA HIS A 172 -15.87 8.44 0.02
C HIS A 172 -16.81 7.95 -1.09
N THR A 173 -17.91 8.67 -1.36
CA THR A 173 -18.85 8.33 -2.44
C THR A 173 -18.16 8.34 -3.80
N MET A 174 -17.33 9.35 -4.06
CA MET A 174 -16.54 9.45 -5.29
C MET A 174 -15.62 8.22 -5.47
N LEU A 175 -14.95 7.78 -4.39
CA LEU A 175 -14.09 6.59 -4.43
C LEU A 175 -14.86 5.29 -4.65
N VAL A 176 -16.07 5.18 -4.08
CA VAL A 176 -16.98 4.06 -4.33
C VAL A 176 -17.41 4.03 -5.79
N ASP A 177 -17.76 5.18 -6.38
CA ASP A 177 -18.13 5.25 -7.79
C ASP A 177 -16.95 4.95 -8.73
N LEU A 178 -15.74 5.36 -8.37
CA LEU A 178 -14.53 4.97 -9.10
C LEU A 178 -14.32 3.45 -9.05
N ALA A 179 -14.45 2.83 -7.88
CA ALA A 179 -14.35 1.37 -7.74
C ALA A 179 -15.43 0.63 -8.55
N ARG A 180 -16.66 1.15 -8.58
CA ARG A 180 -17.73 0.62 -9.44
C ARG A 180 -17.38 0.74 -10.93
N ASN A 181 -16.79 1.86 -11.35
CA ASN A 181 -16.35 2.06 -12.73
C ASN A 181 -15.22 1.10 -13.11
N ASP A 182 -14.25 0.90 -12.21
CA ASP A 182 -13.15 -0.04 -12.39
C ASP A 182 -13.67 -1.48 -12.56
N LEU A 183 -14.52 -1.94 -11.63
CA LEU A 183 -15.13 -3.28 -11.69
C LEU A 183 -16.04 -3.44 -12.91
N GLY A 184 -16.75 -2.39 -13.32
CA GLY A 184 -17.63 -2.42 -14.50
C GLY A 184 -16.91 -2.77 -15.81
N ARG A 185 -15.58 -2.62 -15.88
CA ARG A 185 -14.78 -2.97 -17.06
C ARG A 185 -14.46 -4.46 -17.18
N VAL A 186 -14.51 -5.20 -16.08
CA VAL A 186 -14.07 -6.62 -16.01
C VAL A 186 -15.13 -7.56 -15.44
N CYS A 187 -16.18 -7.04 -14.82
CA CYS A 187 -17.28 -7.82 -14.26
C CYS A 187 -18.46 -7.95 -15.24
N CYS A 188 -19.25 -9.00 -15.06
CA CYS A 188 -20.49 -9.24 -15.78
C CYS A 188 -21.46 -8.07 -15.56
N PRO A 189 -22.09 -7.51 -16.62
CA PRO A 189 -23.10 -6.47 -16.48
C PRO A 189 -24.20 -6.86 -15.48
N GLY A 190 -24.59 -5.93 -14.62
CA GLY A 190 -25.62 -6.14 -13.59
C GLY A 190 -25.14 -6.88 -12.33
N THR A 191 -23.88 -7.33 -12.26
CA THR A 191 -23.35 -8.01 -11.06
C THR A 191 -22.60 -7.08 -10.12
N VAL A 192 -22.10 -5.93 -10.61
CA VAL A 192 -21.38 -4.94 -9.80
C VAL A 192 -22.36 -4.25 -8.85
N LYS A 193 -22.13 -4.41 -7.54
CA LYS A 193 -22.94 -3.81 -6.48
C LYS A 193 -22.07 -3.34 -5.33
N VAL A 194 -22.59 -2.39 -4.56
CA VAL A 194 -21.99 -1.94 -3.30
C VAL A 194 -22.59 -2.81 -2.19
N SER A 195 -21.86 -3.83 -1.72
CA SER A 195 -22.33 -4.75 -0.69
C SER A 195 -22.31 -4.13 0.70
N THR A 196 -21.33 -3.26 0.97
CA THR A 196 -21.25 -2.45 2.19
C THR A 196 -21.06 -0.98 1.83
N PHE A 197 -21.90 -0.09 2.35
CA PHE A 197 -21.81 1.34 2.09
C PHE A 197 -21.59 2.16 3.36
N MET A 198 -20.51 2.95 3.39
CA MET A 198 -20.18 3.92 4.46
C MET A 198 -20.27 3.35 5.89
N LYS A 199 -19.62 2.21 6.10
CA LYS A 199 -19.49 1.61 7.43
C LYS A 199 -18.23 2.13 8.12
N VAL A 200 -18.30 2.42 9.41
CA VAL A 200 -17.11 2.73 10.20
C VAL A 200 -16.39 1.45 10.58
N GLU A 201 -15.11 1.36 10.23
CA GLU A 201 -14.23 0.26 10.65
C GLU A 201 -13.16 0.81 11.60
N LYS A 202 -13.01 0.15 12.76
CA LYS A 202 -12.12 0.58 13.84
C LYS A 202 -10.81 -0.20 13.79
N PHE A 203 -9.71 0.52 13.65
CA PHE A 203 -8.35 0.00 13.75
C PHE A 203 -7.75 0.35 15.12
N SER A 204 -6.50 -0.08 15.36
CA SER A 204 -5.85 0.10 16.68
C SER A 204 -5.70 1.57 17.09
N HIS A 205 -5.46 2.47 16.14
CA HIS A 205 -5.17 3.90 16.43
C HIS A 205 -6.12 4.88 15.72
N VAL A 206 -6.83 4.41 14.69
CA VAL A 206 -7.73 5.21 13.85
C VAL A 206 -9.01 4.44 13.53
N MET A 207 -10.01 5.14 13.02
CA MET A 207 -11.18 4.57 12.36
C MET A 207 -11.37 5.20 10.98
N HIS A 208 -11.96 4.44 10.06
CA HIS A 208 -12.16 4.85 8.66
C HIS A 208 -13.60 4.61 8.20
N LEU A 209 -14.08 5.40 7.24
CA LEU A 209 -15.24 5.04 6.44
C LEU A 209 -14.80 4.00 5.40
N VAL A 210 -15.56 2.93 5.32
CA VAL A 210 -15.26 1.78 4.50
C VAL A 210 -16.49 1.39 3.70
N SER A 211 -16.25 1.08 2.44
CA SER A 211 -17.21 0.45 1.56
C SER A 211 -16.63 -0.80 0.92
N GLU A 212 -17.52 -1.68 0.46
CA GLU A 212 -17.15 -2.87 -0.30
C GLU A 212 -17.94 -2.84 -1.60
N VAL A 213 -17.21 -2.93 -2.71
CA VAL A 213 -17.76 -3.02 -4.06
C VAL A 213 -17.34 -4.38 -4.61
N GLU A 214 -18.33 -5.18 -5.01
CA GLU A 214 -18.10 -6.53 -5.50
C GLU A 214 -18.80 -6.75 -6.83
N GLY A 215 -18.26 -7.65 -7.65
CA GLY A 215 -18.85 -8.07 -8.91
C GLY A 215 -18.36 -9.44 -9.33
N LYS A 216 -19.08 -10.09 -10.23
CA LYS A 216 -18.68 -11.37 -10.80
C LYS A 216 -17.81 -11.13 -12.03
N ILE A 217 -16.59 -11.65 -12.07
CA ILE A 217 -15.69 -11.54 -13.23
C ILE A 217 -16.35 -12.09 -14.51
N GLN A 218 -16.05 -11.49 -15.65
CA GLN A 218 -16.47 -11.99 -16.96
C GLN A 218 -15.75 -13.32 -17.30
N PRO A 219 -16.42 -14.29 -17.95
CA PRO A 219 -15.83 -15.60 -18.26
C PRO A 219 -14.54 -15.56 -19.10
N GLU A 220 -14.36 -14.53 -19.93
CA GLU A 220 -13.21 -14.32 -20.80
C GLU A 220 -12.07 -13.55 -20.14
N LYS A 221 -12.24 -13.11 -18.88
CA LYS A 221 -11.29 -12.28 -18.14
C LYS A 221 -10.55 -13.09 -17.09
N ASP A 222 -9.34 -12.68 -16.77
CA ASP A 222 -8.52 -13.32 -15.73
C ASP A 222 -8.07 -12.35 -14.63
N ALA A 223 -7.24 -12.83 -13.70
CA ALA A 223 -6.73 -12.03 -12.59
C ALA A 223 -5.89 -10.83 -13.04
N PHE A 224 -5.20 -10.93 -14.19
CA PHE A 224 -4.39 -9.85 -14.74
C PHE A 224 -5.27 -8.74 -15.31
N ASP A 225 -6.35 -9.10 -16.03
CA ASP A 225 -7.36 -8.13 -16.47
C ASP A 225 -7.95 -7.37 -15.27
N VAL A 226 -8.29 -8.08 -14.19
CA VAL A 226 -8.83 -7.48 -12.96
C VAL A 226 -7.84 -6.50 -12.34
N LEU A 227 -6.56 -6.90 -12.24
CA LEU A 227 -5.51 -6.04 -11.72
C LEU A 227 -5.34 -4.79 -12.59
N GLU A 228 -5.25 -4.93 -13.91
CA GLU A 228 -5.09 -3.83 -14.85
C GLU A 228 -6.26 -2.84 -14.75
N ALA A 229 -7.51 -3.33 -14.66
CA ALA A 229 -8.67 -2.48 -14.54
C ALA A 229 -8.66 -1.66 -13.24
N CYS A 230 -8.27 -2.26 -12.11
CA CYS A 230 -8.28 -1.56 -10.82
C CYS A 230 -7.04 -0.68 -10.61
N PHE A 231 -5.97 -0.88 -11.38
CA PHE A 231 -4.69 -0.23 -11.18
C PHE A 231 -4.57 1.15 -11.87
N PRO A 232 -3.89 2.14 -11.25
CA PRO A 232 -3.62 2.23 -9.82
C PRO A 232 -4.89 2.63 -9.05
N ALA A 233 -4.85 2.49 -7.72
CA ALA A 233 -5.97 2.92 -6.87
C ALA A 233 -6.24 4.42 -6.96
N GLY A 234 -7.51 4.82 -6.85
CA GLY A 234 -7.93 6.22 -6.81
C GLY A 234 -7.33 7.01 -5.64
N THR A 235 -7.21 6.36 -4.48
CA THR A 235 -6.66 6.91 -3.23
C THR A 235 -5.18 7.29 -3.30
N VAL A 236 -4.47 6.87 -4.35
CA VAL A 236 -3.07 7.22 -4.61
C VAL A 236 -2.85 7.90 -5.96
N SER A 237 -3.91 8.11 -6.74
CA SER A 237 -3.85 8.80 -8.04
C SER A 237 -4.73 10.05 -8.02
N GLY A 238 -6.05 9.88 -8.10
CA GLY A 238 -7.04 10.94 -8.06
C GLY A 238 -8.27 10.61 -8.89
N ALA A 239 -9.10 11.63 -9.14
CA ALA A 239 -10.35 11.49 -9.88
C ALA A 239 -10.59 12.75 -10.75
N PRO A 240 -10.89 12.61 -12.06
CA PRO A 240 -10.82 11.39 -12.87
C PRO A 240 -9.40 10.79 -12.95
N LYS A 241 -9.29 9.46 -12.87
CA LYS A 241 -8.01 8.73 -12.67
C LYS A 241 -6.95 9.07 -13.72
N VAL A 242 -7.29 9.01 -15.01
CA VAL A 242 -6.35 9.27 -16.11
C VAL A 242 -5.80 10.70 -16.05
N ARG A 243 -6.68 11.69 -15.92
CA ARG A 243 -6.28 13.10 -15.86
C ARG A 243 -5.44 13.41 -14.62
N ALA A 244 -5.79 12.82 -13.47
CA ALA A 244 -4.99 12.97 -12.25
C ALA A 244 -3.57 12.38 -12.43
N MET A 245 -3.42 11.26 -13.14
CA MET A 245 -2.10 10.68 -13.43
C MET A 245 -1.26 11.55 -14.37
N GLU A 246 -1.86 12.19 -15.38
CA GLU A 246 -1.16 13.16 -16.23
C GLU A 246 -0.62 14.36 -15.42
N ILE A 247 -1.44 14.87 -14.49
CA ILE A 247 -1.03 15.97 -13.61
C ILE A 247 0.07 15.51 -12.63
N ILE A 248 0.01 14.27 -12.14
CA ILE A 248 1.09 13.69 -11.33
C ILE A 248 2.38 13.64 -12.13
N ASP A 249 2.35 13.19 -13.38
CA ASP A 249 3.53 13.11 -14.25
C ASP A 249 4.11 14.52 -14.54
N GLU A 250 3.26 15.53 -14.71
CA GLU A 250 3.69 16.92 -14.86
C GLU A 250 4.36 17.47 -13.59
N LEU A 251 3.78 17.22 -12.42
CA LEU A 251 4.17 17.88 -11.16
C LEU A 251 5.23 17.11 -10.38
N GLU A 252 5.37 15.79 -10.54
CA GLU A 252 6.36 14.97 -9.87
C GLU A 252 7.62 14.78 -10.74
N ALA A 253 8.79 15.15 -10.21
CA ALA A 253 10.03 15.14 -10.99
C ALA A 253 10.60 13.75 -11.31
N ASN A 254 10.06 12.68 -10.69
CA ASN A 254 10.57 11.33 -10.82
C ASN A 254 9.40 10.33 -10.86
N GLY A 255 9.58 9.24 -11.62
CA GLY A 255 8.64 8.12 -11.57
C GLY A 255 8.54 7.51 -10.17
N ARG A 256 7.33 7.07 -9.80
CA ARG A 256 7.02 6.55 -8.45
C ARG A 256 7.62 5.18 -8.13
N GLY A 257 8.10 4.46 -9.14
CA GLY A 257 8.63 3.11 -8.97
C GLY A 257 7.58 2.20 -8.32
N ALA A 258 7.91 1.60 -7.17
CA ALA A 258 6.97 0.75 -6.45
C ALA A 258 5.88 1.53 -5.72
N TYR A 259 6.10 2.80 -5.34
CA TYR A 259 5.11 3.59 -4.60
C TYR A 259 3.81 3.76 -5.39
N ALA A 260 2.68 3.69 -4.70
CA ALA A 260 1.34 3.72 -5.31
C ALA A 260 1.06 2.57 -6.31
N GLY A 261 1.98 1.60 -6.40
CA GLY A 261 1.80 0.36 -7.16
C GLY A 261 1.03 -0.68 -6.37
N SER A 262 1.29 -1.96 -6.66
CA SER A 262 0.58 -3.09 -6.07
C SER A 262 1.54 -4.21 -5.65
N ILE A 263 1.30 -4.79 -4.48
CA ILE A 263 2.00 -5.98 -3.98
C ILE A 263 0.97 -7.02 -3.55
N GLY A 264 1.17 -8.26 -3.96
CA GLY A 264 0.28 -9.37 -3.64
C GLY A 264 0.72 -10.66 -4.30
N TYR A 265 -0.23 -11.55 -4.53
CA TYR A 265 -0.01 -12.78 -5.28
C TYR A 265 -1.13 -13.02 -6.30
N ILE A 266 -0.81 -13.78 -7.34
CA ILE A 266 -1.77 -14.41 -8.25
C ILE A 266 -1.47 -15.91 -8.20
N ALA A 267 -2.45 -16.69 -7.76
CA ALA A 267 -2.32 -18.13 -7.61
C ALA A 267 -2.63 -18.85 -8.93
N PHE A 268 -2.21 -20.12 -9.04
CA PHE A 268 -2.46 -20.92 -10.25
C PHE A 268 -3.94 -21.19 -10.55
N ASN A 269 -4.81 -21.01 -9.56
CA ASN A 269 -6.26 -21.09 -9.73
C ASN A 269 -6.90 -19.71 -10.00
N GLN A 270 -6.10 -18.70 -10.38
CA GLN A 270 -6.51 -17.31 -10.62
C GLN A 270 -6.96 -16.53 -9.38
N ASN A 271 -7.01 -17.13 -8.18
CA ASN A 271 -7.22 -16.33 -6.98
C ASN A 271 -6.10 -15.31 -6.82
N MET A 272 -6.47 -14.07 -6.51
CA MET A 272 -5.54 -12.96 -6.38
C MET A 272 -5.90 -12.15 -5.14
N ASP A 273 -4.89 -11.71 -4.40
CA ASP A 273 -5.06 -10.75 -3.32
C ASP A 273 -3.92 -9.75 -3.36
N THR A 274 -4.25 -8.47 -3.50
CA THR A 274 -3.27 -7.40 -3.67
C THR A 274 -3.58 -6.20 -2.79
N CYS A 275 -2.52 -5.50 -2.40
CA CYS A 275 -2.59 -4.26 -1.63
C CYS A 275 -1.85 -3.14 -2.32
N ILE A 276 -2.24 -1.91 -2.01
CA ILE A 276 -1.58 -0.72 -2.53
C ILE A 276 -0.19 -0.63 -1.87
N THR A 277 0.83 -0.29 -2.67
CA THR A 277 2.21 -0.15 -2.17
C THR A 277 2.42 1.23 -1.52
N ILE A 278 1.81 1.38 -0.35
CA ILE A 278 1.96 2.50 0.57
C ILE A 278 2.41 2.00 1.94
N ARG A 279 2.95 2.90 2.77
CA ARG A 279 3.60 2.53 4.04
C ARG A 279 4.69 1.48 3.81
N THR A 280 5.50 1.72 2.78
CA THR A 280 6.53 0.83 2.25
C THR A 280 7.88 1.52 2.24
N ILE A 281 8.92 0.74 2.50
CA ILE A 281 10.33 1.13 2.42
C ILE A 281 10.99 0.27 1.34
N ILE A 282 11.59 0.93 0.36
CA ILE A 282 12.42 0.27 -0.66
C ILE A 282 13.87 0.40 -0.22
N PHE A 283 14.59 -0.72 -0.13
CA PHE A 283 16.01 -0.76 0.17
C PHE A 283 16.78 -1.07 -1.10
N LYS A 284 17.72 -0.21 -1.47
CA LYS A 284 18.61 -0.38 -2.62
C LYS A 284 19.91 0.38 -2.38
N ARG A 285 21.07 -0.29 -2.58
CA ARG A 285 22.41 0.33 -2.46
C ARG A 285 22.62 1.09 -1.13
N ASN A 286 22.35 0.43 0.01
CA ASN A 286 22.45 0.98 1.37
C ASN A 286 21.62 2.26 1.62
N GLN A 287 20.53 2.42 0.87
CA GLN A 287 19.58 3.51 1.05
C GLN A 287 18.19 2.94 1.21
N ALA A 288 17.45 3.52 2.15
CA ALA A 288 16.03 3.34 2.35
C ALA A 288 15.30 4.52 1.70
N TYR A 289 14.37 4.21 0.79
CA TYR A 289 13.48 5.14 0.12
C TYR A 289 12.07 4.99 0.70
N ILE A 290 11.52 6.08 1.17
CA ILE A 290 10.22 6.17 1.84
C ILE A 290 9.41 7.22 1.11
N GLN A 291 8.40 6.79 0.36
CA GLN A 291 7.53 7.71 -0.37
C GLN A 291 6.14 7.77 0.28
N ALA A 292 5.62 8.99 0.39
CA ALA A 292 4.30 9.25 0.95
C ALA A 292 3.66 10.45 0.25
N GLY A 293 2.34 10.46 0.19
CA GLY A 293 1.56 11.46 -0.51
C GLY A 293 0.32 11.92 0.25
N ALA A 294 -0.28 12.98 -0.27
CA ALA A 294 -1.46 13.65 0.25
C ALA A 294 -2.46 13.90 -0.88
N GLY A 295 -3.74 13.66 -0.60
CA GLY A 295 -4.83 13.91 -1.54
C GLY A 295 -5.16 15.40 -1.55
N ILE A 296 -5.02 16.02 -2.71
CA ILE A 296 -5.26 17.44 -2.90
C ILE A 296 -6.68 17.64 -3.42
N VAL A 297 -7.45 18.44 -2.69
CA VAL A 297 -8.82 18.86 -3.00
C VAL A 297 -8.90 20.39 -3.01
N ALA A 298 -10.04 20.95 -3.43
CA ALA A 298 -10.23 22.40 -3.59
C ALA A 298 -9.95 23.21 -2.30
N ASP A 299 -10.25 22.63 -1.13
CA ASP A 299 -10.06 23.26 0.17
C ASP A 299 -8.75 22.87 0.87
N SER A 300 -7.90 22.07 0.24
CA SER A 300 -6.58 21.68 0.78
C SER A 300 -5.74 22.90 1.14
N ILE A 301 -5.05 22.82 2.28
CA ILE A 301 -4.13 23.85 2.77
C ILE A 301 -2.70 23.36 2.48
N PRO A 302 -1.95 24.01 1.56
CA PRO A 302 -0.66 23.49 1.07
C PRO A 302 0.33 23.05 2.15
N GLU A 303 0.45 23.83 3.23
CA GLU A 303 1.34 23.53 4.34
C GLU A 303 0.92 22.30 5.15
N VAL A 304 -0.40 22.07 5.25
CA VAL A 304 -0.96 20.90 5.94
C VAL A 304 -0.71 19.65 5.12
N GLU A 305 -0.90 19.71 3.80
CA GLU A 305 -0.67 18.56 2.90
C GLU A 305 0.81 18.15 2.90
N TYR A 306 1.73 19.11 2.86
CA TYR A 306 3.15 18.83 3.03
C TYR A 306 3.42 18.10 4.36
N LYS A 307 2.87 18.61 5.46
CA LYS A 307 3.05 18.01 6.79
C LYS A 307 2.46 16.60 6.86
N GLU A 308 1.34 16.36 6.19
CA GLU A 308 0.70 15.04 6.12
C GLU A 308 1.61 13.99 5.49
N THR A 309 2.29 14.31 4.38
CA THR A 309 3.24 13.37 3.75
C THR A 309 4.39 12.98 4.70
N LEU A 310 4.88 13.93 5.50
CA LEU A 310 5.90 13.67 6.52
C LEU A 310 5.34 12.80 7.65
N ASN A 311 4.13 13.10 8.13
CA ASN A 311 3.45 12.31 9.17
C ASN A 311 3.23 10.85 8.72
N LYS A 312 2.81 10.64 7.48
CA LYS A 312 2.63 9.29 6.89
C LYS A 312 3.96 8.52 6.83
N SER A 313 5.07 9.23 6.61
CA SER A 313 6.43 8.66 6.58
C SER A 313 7.01 8.37 7.97
N MET A 314 6.55 9.06 9.02
CA MET A 314 7.15 8.96 10.36
C MET A 314 7.12 7.56 10.95
N ALA A 315 6.04 6.78 10.74
CA ALA A 315 5.97 5.41 11.26
C ALA A 315 7.09 4.51 10.69
N LEU A 316 7.43 4.72 9.42
CA LEU A 316 8.49 3.98 8.73
C LEU A 316 9.88 4.41 9.21
N LEU A 317 10.08 5.72 9.39
CA LEU A 317 11.31 6.27 9.94
C LEU A 317 11.56 5.77 11.37
N LYS A 318 10.52 5.73 12.22
CA LYS A 318 10.59 5.16 13.57
C LYS A 318 10.92 3.67 13.55
N ALA A 319 10.42 2.91 12.57
CA ALA A 319 10.78 1.50 12.43
C ALA A 319 12.26 1.30 12.11
N ILE A 320 12.85 2.19 11.28
CA ILE A 320 14.29 2.24 11.04
C ILE A 320 15.03 2.60 12.35
N ASP A 321 14.61 3.66 13.04
CA ASP A 321 15.25 4.09 14.29
C ASP A 321 15.24 2.99 15.37
N LEU A 322 14.13 2.27 15.52
CA LEU A 322 14.06 1.16 16.45
C LEU A 322 15.02 0.04 16.05
N ALA A 323 15.07 -0.31 14.76
CA ALA A 323 15.98 -1.35 14.27
C ALA A 323 17.46 -0.95 14.44
N GLU A 324 17.80 0.34 14.35
CA GLU A 324 19.16 0.85 14.63
C GLU A 324 19.55 0.79 16.11
N ASN A 325 18.56 0.84 17.01
CA ASN A 325 18.76 0.83 18.46
C ASN A 325 18.53 -0.55 19.12
N SER A 326 18.20 -1.58 18.33
CA SER A 326 17.89 -2.96 18.78
C SER A 326 19.12 -3.84 18.98
#